data_AF-A0A9J5XVB5-F1
#
_entry.id   AF-A0A9J5XVB5-F1
#
_cell.length_a   1.000
_cell.length_b   1.000
_cell.length_c   1.000
_cell.angle_alpha   90.00
_cell.angle_beta   90.00
_cell.angle_gamma   90.00
#
_symmetry.space_group_name_H-M   'P 1'
#
loop_
_entity.id
_entity.type
_entity.pdbx_description
1 polymer ?
#
loop_
_entity_poly.entity_id
_entity_poly.type
_entity_poly.pdbx_seq_one_letter_code
_entity_poly.pdbx_strand_id
1 'polypeptide(L)'
;MNYVHLGGIQILVKSTFKEGINCPIIINLSDERFMNARERNLGIVEGNLAYTKLLFTYYPKYCISLKDVDFNDALSLHFQIKRKDLFKLGNHIMSIYYQALYTVTNSNYGKVYKNKEMIEIDQECAGIARIVEAEFSKLKFQTNMKFNLKKHKK
;
A
#
# COMPACT_ATOMS: atom_id res chain seq x y z
N MET A 1 7.07 16.72 20.84
CA MET A 1 7.59 16.51 19.47
C MET A 1 6.63 15.54 18.78
N ASN A 2 5.98 15.94 17.68
CA ASN A 2 4.75 15.28 17.19
C ASN A 2 4.90 14.73 15.76
N TYR A 3 6.01 14.07 15.44
CA TYR A 3 6.19 13.39 14.15
C TYR A 3 6.17 11.87 14.34
N VAL A 4 5.70 11.15 13.34
CA VAL A 4 5.83 9.69 13.24
C VAL A 4 6.85 9.37 12.17
N HIS A 5 7.81 8.52 12.53
CA HIS A 5 8.72 7.87 11.61
C HIS A 5 8.21 6.45 11.36
N LEU A 6 7.66 6.23 10.16
CA LEU A 6 7.27 4.91 9.71
C LEU A 6 8.50 4.23 9.14
N GLY A 7 8.94 3.16 9.81
CA GLY A 7 10.05 2.34 9.34
C GLY A 7 9.66 1.53 8.11
N GLY A 8 8.40 1.15 7.98
CA GLY A 8 7.83 0.47 6.83
C GLY A 8 6.36 0.16 7.05
N ILE A 9 5.64 -0.22 5.99
CA ILE A 9 4.23 -0.56 6.05
C ILE A 9 4.05 -1.78 5.19
N GLN A 10 3.87 -2.92 5.85
CA GLN A 10 3.63 -4.19 5.19
C GLN A 10 2.14 -4.29 4.86
N ILE A 11 1.85 -4.67 3.63
CA ILE A 11 0.49 -4.77 3.09
C ILE A 11 0.32 -6.18 2.55
N LEU A 12 -0.69 -6.87 3.07
CA LEU A 12 -1.11 -8.20 2.63
C LEU A 12 -2.50 -8.09 2.02
N VAL A 13 -2.61 -8.42 0.74
CA VAL A 13 -3.89 -8.62 0.07
C VAL A 13 -4.12 -10.12 -0.09
N LYS A 14 -5.25 -10.62 0.42
CA LYS A 14 -5.57 -12.05 0.37
C LYS A 14 -6.87 -12.27 -0.40
N SER A 15 -6.88 -13.25 -1.32
CA SER A 15 -8.10 -13.67 -2.00
C SER A 15 -9.08 -14.33 -1.03
N THR A 16 -10.36 -14.26 -1.36
CA THR A 16 -11.45 -14.99 -0.69
C THR A 16 -11.98 -16.14 -1.55
N PHE A 17 -11.24 -16.50 -2.59
CA PHE A 17 -11.57 -17.55 -3.56
C PHE A 17 -10.43 -18.56 -3.67
N LYS A 18 -10.72 -19.74 -4.23
CA LYS A 18 -9.76 -20.86 -4.35
C LYS A 18 -8.51 -20.47 -5.15
N GLU A 19 -7.39 -21.08 -4.78
CA GLU A 19 -6.12 -20.96 -5.50
C GLU A 19 -6.25 -21.37 -6.97
N GLY A 20 -5.41 -20.78 -7.82
CA GLY A 20 -5.33 -21.04 -9.26
C GLY A 20 -6.26 -20.18 -10.12
N ILE A 21 -7.17 -19.40 -9.52
CA ILE A 21 -8.03 -18.49 -10.28
C ILE A 21 -7.24 -17.24 -10.65
N ASN A 22 -7.00 -17.05 -11.95
CA ASN A 22 -6.39 -15.83 -12.48
C ASN A 22 -7.24 -14.58 -12.16
N CYS A 23 -6.74 -13.73 -11.27
CA CYS A 23 -7.39 -12.51 -10.82
C CYS A 23 -6.36 -11.37 -10.72
N PRO A 24 -6.07 -10.68 -11.84
CA PRO A 24 -5.11 -9.58 -11.85
C PRO A 24 -5.61 -8.37 -11.06
N ILE A 25 -4.70 -7.76 -10.32
CA ILE A 25 -4.93 -6.59 -9.48
C ILE A 25 -3.85 -5.54 -9.74
N ILE A 26 -4.24 -4.27 -9.74
CA ILE A 26 -3.33 -3.12 -9.68
C ILE A 26 -3.59 -2.42 -8.36
N ILE A 27 -2.52 -2.15 -7.61
CA ILE A 27 -2.55 -1.42 -6.34
C ILE A 27 -1.65 -0.21 -6.48
N ASN A 28 -2.15 0.95 -6.09
CA ASN A 28 -1.40 2.18 -6.02
C ASN A 28 -1.35 2.69 -4.58
N LEU A 29 -0.14 3.01 -4.12
CA LEU A 29 0.06 3.74 -2.88
C LEU A 29 0.15 5.23 -3.17
N SER A 30 -0.50 6.02 -2.35
CA SER A 30 -0.46 7.47 -2.50
C SER A 30 -0.47 8.23 -1.18
N ASP A 31 0.09 9.43 -1.21
CA ASP A 31 -0.04 10.44 -0.16
C ASP A 31 -0.96 11.56 -0.69
N GLU A 32 -2.23 11.48 -0.31
CA GLU A 32 -3.30 12.35 -0.85
C GLU A 32 -3.21 13.80 -0.35
N ARG A 33 -2.28 14.08 0.57
CA ARG A 33 -2.00 15.45 1.03
C ARG A 33 -1.28 16.27 -0.04
N PHE A 34 -0.58 15.61 -0.97
CA PHE A 34 0.06 16.29 -2.10
C PHE A 34 -0.98 16.70 -3.15
N MET A 35 -0.89 17.97 -3.55
CA MET A 35 -1.75 18.54 -4.59
C MET A 35 -1.38 18.05 -5.99
N ASN A 36 -0.09 17.82 -6.25
CA ASN A 36 0.38 17.32 -7.54
C ASN A 36 0.30 15.78 -7.56
N ALA A 37 -0.30 15.25 -8.63
CA ALA A 37 -0.54 13.83 -8.82
C ALA A 37 0.76 13.00 -8.91
N ARG A 38 1.86 13.60 -9.39
CA ARG A 38 3.15 12.90 -9.49
C ARG A 38 3.76 12.65 -8.12
N GLU A 39 3.80 13.66 -7.25
CA GLU A 39 4.33 13.59 -5.88
C GLU A 39 3.41 12.81 -4.96
N ARG A 40 2.09 12.84 -5.24
CA ARG A 40 1.11 11.98 -4.56
C ARG A 40 1.38 10.50 -4.77
N ASN A 41 1.93 10.09 -5.93
CA ASN A 41 2.20 8.69 -6.23
C ASN A 41 3.41 8.17 -5.43
N LEU A 42 3.18 7.20 -4.54
CA LEU A 42 4.23 6.54 -3.77
C LEU A 42 4.68 5.21 -4.39
N GLY A 43 4.01 4.77 -5.46
CA GLY A 43 4.38 3.58 -6.22
C GLY A 43 3.20 2.66 -6.49
N ILE A 44 3.34 1.88 -7.56
CA ILE A 44 2.28 1.01 -8.08
C ILE A 44 2.79 -0.43 -8.11
N VAL A 45 2.00 -1.34 -7.56
CA VAL A 45 2.22 -2.78 -7.60
C VAL A 45 1.15 -3.39 -8.49
N GLU A 46 1.59 -3.99 -9.59
CA GLU A 46 0.74 -4.91 -10.35
C GLU A 46 0.97 -6.33 -9.84
N GLY A 47 -0.09 -7.10 -9.67
CA GLY A 47 0.04 -8.50 -9.30
C GLY A 47 -1.16 -9.36 -9.66
N ASN A 48 -1.18 -10.56 -9.10
CA ASN A 48 -2.22 -11.54 -9.34
C ASN A 48 -2.58 -12.28 -8.04
N LEU A 49 -3.87 -12.38 -7.73
CA LEU A 49 -4.36 -13.08 -6.55
C LEU A 49 -4.55 -14.60 -6.77
N ALA A 50 -4.05 -15.15 -7.88
CA ALA A 50 -4.14 -16.58 -8.19
C ALA A 50 -3.49 -17.48 -7.12
N TYR A 51 -2.42 -17.04 -6.48
CA TYR A 51 -1.72 -17.77 -5.41
C TYR A 51 -2.20 -17.37 -4.01
N THR A 52 -3.46 -16.93 -3.94
CA THR A 52 -4.20 -16.54 -2.74
C THR A 52 -3.72 -15.30 -1.99
N LYS A 53 -2.49 -14.84 -2.18
CA LYS A 53 -1.99 -13.63 -1.52
C LYS A 53 -1.03 -12.82 -2.38
N LEU A 54 -0.98 -11.53 -2.08
CA LEU A 54 -0.01 -10.57 -2.55
C LEU A 54 0.53 -9.82 -1.34
N LEU A 55 1.84 -9.88 -1.10
CA LEU A 55 2.52 -9.29 0.05
C LEU A 55 3.65 -8.37 -0.44
N PHE A 56 3.65 -7.14 0.05
CA PHE A 56 4.71 -6.17 -0.22
C PHE A 56 4.84 -5.19 0.94
N THR A 57 5.96 -4.50 1.01
CA THR A 57 6.26 -3.51 2.05
C THR A 57 6.67 -2.19 1.40
N TYR A 58 6.04 -1.10 1.82
CA TYR A 58 6.46 0.26 1.48
C TYR A 58 7.34 0.82 2.59
N TYR A 59 8.46 1.46 2.25
CA TYR A 59 9.41 2.08 3.18
C TYR A 59 9.39 3.60 3.01
N PRO A 60 8.57 4.33 3.79
CA PRO A 60 8.53 5.78 3.73
C PRO A 60 9.88 6.37 4.13
N LYS A 61 10.44 7.25 3.29
CA LYS A 61 11.73 7.92 3.56
C LYS A 61 11.55 9.32 4.16
N TYR A 62 10.37 9.60 4.72
CA TYR A 62 9.99 10.87 5.32
C TYR A 62 9.15 10.67 6.58
N CYS A 63 9.02 11.71 7.40
CA CYS A 63 8.18 11.71 8.59
C CYS A 63 6.84 12.41 8.35
N ILE A 64 5.84 12.04 9.15
CA ILE A 64 4.47 12.59 9.05
C ILE A 64 4.14 13.30 10.36
N SER A 65 3.67 14.55 10.29
CA SER A 65 3.28 15.29 11.48
C SER A 65 1.91 14.82 11.98
N LEU A 66 1.84 14.42 13.25
CA LEU A 66 0.60 13.98 13.90
C LEU A 66 -0.45 15.09 14.04
N LYS A 67 -0.02 16.34 13.89
CA LYS A 67 -0.87 17.53 13.95
C LYS A 67 -1.54 17.85 12.61
N ASP A 68 -1.12 17.18 11.54
CA ASP A 68 -1.69 17.40 10.21
C ASP A 68 -3.19 17.02 10.25
N VAL A 69 -4.04 17.93 9.75
CA VAL A 69 -5.50 17.74 9.73
C VAL A 69 -5.89 16.51 8.91
N ASP A 70 -5.12 16.26 7.87
CA ASP A 70 -5.19 15.20 6.88
C ASP A 70 -4.14 14.10 7.15
N PHE A 71 -3.75 13.88 8.41
CA PHE A 71 -2.77 12.85 8.77
C PHE A 71 -3.04 11.45 8.19
N ASN A 72 -4.31 11.03 8.14
CA ASN A 72 -4.68 9.71 7.58
C ASN A 72 -4.60 9.66 6.05
N ASP A 73 -4.42 10.80 5.40
CA ASP A 73 -4.30 10.92 3.95
C ASP A 73 -2.84 10.75 3.51
N ALA A 74 -1.91 10.76 4.47
CA ALA A 74 -0.49 10.51 4.26
C ALA A 74 -0.19 9.13 3.65
N LEU A 75 -1.13 8.20 3.78
CA LEU A 75 -1.08 6.94 3.07
C LEU A 75 -2.49 6.47 2.73
N SER A 76 -2.72 6.30 1.44
CA SER A 76 -3.91 5.72 0.86
C SER A 76 -3.52 4.58 -0.06
N LEU A 77 -4.35 3.55 -0.08
CA LEU A 77 -4.24 2.42 -0.97
C LEU A 77 -5.43 2.44 -1.93
N HIS A 78 -5.13 2.64 -3.21
CA HIS A 78 -6.10 2.57 -4.29
C HIS A 78 -5.92 1.25 -5.02
N PHE A 79 -7.00 0.58 -5.39
CA PHE A 79 -6.88 -0.67 -6.13
C PHE A 79 -7.92 -0.82 -7.23
N GLN A 80 -7.54 -1.65 -8.20
CA GLN A 80 -8.37 -2.04 -9.32
C GLN A 80 -8.23 -3.54 -9.54
N ILE A 81 -9.35 -4.26 -9.44
CA ILE A 81 -9.44 -5.66 -9.87
C ILE A 81 -9.82 -5.66 -11.36
N LYS A 82 -9.08 -6.40 -12.19
CA LYS A 82 -9.36 -6.47 -13.63
C LYS A 82 -10.56 -7.38 -13.96
N ARG A 83 -10.84 -8.38 -13.10
CA ARG A 83 -11.99 -9.30 -13.22
C ARG A 83 -13.25 -8.70 -12.60
N LYS A 84 -14.40 -8.86 -13.27
CA LYS A 84 -15.72 -8.40 -12.79
C LYS A 84 -16.76 -9.52 -12.68
N ASP A 85 -16.41 -10.71 -13.15
CA ASP A 85 -17.24 -11.89 -13.34
C ASP A 85 -17.01 -12.98 -12.28
N LEU A 86 -16.17 -12.69 -11.27
CA LEU A 86 -15.72 -13.72 -10.32
C LEU A 86 -16.73 -14.00 -9.21
N PHE A 87 -17.44 -12.97 -8.75
CA PHE A 87 -18.44 -13.10 -7.70
C PHE A 87 -19.73 -12.37 -8.05
N LYS A 88 -20.85 -12.83 -7.47
CA LYS A 88 -22.11 -12.08 -7.49
C LYS A 88 -21.93 -10.75 -6.74
N LEU A 89 -22.70 -9.75 -7.16
CA LEU A 89 -22.72 -8.42 -6.53
C LEU A 89 -22.88 -8.54 -5.01
N GLY A 90 -22.09 -7.76 -4.27
CA GLY A 90 -22.09 -7.74 -2.80
C GLY A 90 -21.08 -8.67 -2.12
N ASN A 91 -20.51 -9.65 -2.82
CA ASN A 91 -19.45 -10.48 -2.25
C ASN A 91 -18.08 -9.82 -2.41
N HIS A 92 -17.22 -10.01 -1.40
CA HIS A 92 -15.87 -9.46 -1.38
C HIS A 92 -14.88 -10.41 -2.07
N ILE A 93 -14.12 -9.92 -3.06
CA ILE A 93 -13.11 -10.69 -3.82
C ILE A 93 -11.81 -10.90 -3.02
N MET A 94 -11.54 -10.02 -2.07
CA MET A 94 -10.31 -10.02 -1.28
C MET A 94 -10.52 -9.38 0.09
N SER A 95 -9.56 -9.61 0.99
CA SER A 95 -9.34 -8.83 2.20
C SER A 95 -7.96 -8.18 2.16
N ILE A 96 -7.83 -7.05 2.85
CA ILE A 96 -6.59 -6.29 2.94
C ILE A 96 -6.22 -6.16 4.41
N TYR A 97 -5.00 -6.59 4.74
CA TYR A 97 -4.40 -6.43 6.06
C TYR A 97 -3.16 -5.57 5.91
N TYR A 98 -2.86 -4.79 6.95
CA TYR A 98 -1.64 -4.01 6.98
C TYR A 98 -1.06 -3.94 8.38
N GLN A 99 0.25 -3.79 8.42
CA GLN A 99 1.01 -3.62 9.65
C GLN A 99 1.98 -2.46 9.46
N ALA A 100 1.82 -1.42 10.29
CA ALA A 100 2.77 -0.34 10.37
C ALA A 100 3.99 -0.80 11.19
N LEU A 101 5.15 -0.85 10.56
CA LEU A 101 6.44 -1.02 11.20
C LEU A 101 6.95 0.39 11.52
N TYR A 102 7.00 0.78 12.79
CA TYR A 102 7.42 2.13 13.17
C TYR A 102 8.47 2.09 14.28
N THR A 103 9.29 3.12 14.33
CA THR A 103 10.22 3.36 15.44
C THR A 103 9.95 4.75 15.97
N VAL A 104 9.70 4.87 17.28
CA VAL A 104 9.54 6.17 17.94
C VAL A 104 10.91 6.64 18.41
N THR A 105 11.39 7.76 17.87
CA THR A 105 12.70 8.32 18.21
C THR A 105 12.57 9.79 18.62
N ASN A 106 13.37 10.22 19.60
CA ASN A 106 13.48 11.63 20.00
C ASN A 106 14.51 12.41 19.14
N SER A 107 14.98 11.80 18.05
CA SER A 107 15.94 12.36 17.11
C SER A 107 15.62 11.87 15.69
N ASN A 108 16.04 12.62 14.67
CA ASN A 108 15.83 12.32 13.25
C ASN A 108 16.75 11.17 12.76
N TYR A 109 16.82 10.05 13.49
CA TYR A 109 17.76 8.97 13.23
C TYR A 109 17.18 7.94 12.24
N GLY A 110 17.17 8.31 10.96
CA GLY A 110 16.59 7.52 9.86
C GLY A 110 17.56 6.59 9.11
N LYS A 111 18.53 5.94 9.78
CA LYS A 111 19.54 5.12 9.08
C LYS A 111 19.08 3.70 8.69
N VAL A 112 18.11 3.12 9.39
CA VAL A 112 17.77 1.68 9.26
C VAL A 112 17.19 1.33 7.89
N TYR A 113 16.44 2.24 7.26
CA TYR A 113 15.74 1.99 5.99
C TYR A 113 16.29 2.79 4.80
N LYS A 114 17.39 3.52 5.00
CA LYS A 114 17.94 4.43 3.98
C LYS A 114 18.35 3.70 2.70
N ASN A 115 18.84 2.46 2.85
CA ASN A 115 19.35 1.64 1.76
C ASN A 115 18.32 0.67 1.15
N LYS A 116 17.07 0.65 1.65
CA LYS A 116 16.01 -0.17 1.06
C LYS A 116 15.40 0.51 -0.15
N GLU A 117 14.94 -0.30 -1.10
CA GLU A 117 14.04 0.17 -2.16
C GLU A 117 12.76 0.75 -1.56
N MET A 118 12.07 1.62 -2.31
CA MET A 118 10.88 2.30 -1.78
C MET A 118 9.72 1.33 -1.55
N ILE A 119 9.58 0.32 -2.42
CA ILE A 119 8.65 -0.79 -2.27
C ILE A 119 9.45 -2.08 -2.45
N GLU A 120 9.19 -3.08 -1.61
CA GLU A 120 9.77 -4.42 -1.67
C GLU A 120 8.63 -5.44 -1.78
N ILE A 121 8.63 -6.24 -2.84
CA ILE A 121 7.70 -7.37 -3.00
C ILE A 121 8.26 -8.55 -2.23
N ASP A 122 7.42 -9.23 -1.46
CA ASP A 122 7.83 -10.43 -0.72
C ASP A 122 8.30 -11.52 -1.70
N GLN A 123 9.32 -12.29 -1.31
CA GLN A 123 9.90 -13.32 -2.18
C GLN A 123 8.86 -14.34 -2.65
N GLU A 124 7.87 -14.67 -1.82
CA GLU A 124 6.79 -15.59 -2.18
C GLU A 124 5.88 -15.02 -3.30
N CYS A 125 5.91 -13.71 -3.50
CA CYS A 125 5.13 -12.99 -4.51
C CYS A 125 5.95 -12.59 -5.75
N ALA A 126 7.26 -12.87 -5.79
CA ALA A 126 8.16 -12.38 -6.84
C ALA A 126 7.78 -12.83 -8.26
N GLY A 127 7.15 -14.00 -8.41
CA GLY A 127 6.71 -14.53 -9.71
C GLY A 127 5.36 -13.99 -10.18
N ILE A 128 4.63 -13.27 -9.34
CA ILE A 128 3.21 -12.93 -9.56
C ILE A 128 2.93 -11.44 -9.41
N ALA A 129 3.95 -10.67 -9.03
CA ALA A 129 3.85 -9.25 -8.79
C ALA A 129 5.10 -8.51 -9.26
N ARG A 130 4.91 -7.25 -9.64
CA ARG A 130 5.97 -6.35 -10.06
C ARG A 130 5.63 -4.91 -9.70
N ILE A 131 6.66 -4.12 -9.48
CA ILE A 131 6.54 -2.67 -9.32
C ILE A 131 6.51 -2.06 -10.73
N VAL A 132 5.61 -1.11 -10.97
CA VAL A 132 5.50 -0.42 -12.25
C VAL A 132 5.62 1.09 -12.08
N GLU A 133 6.30 1.72 -13.02
CA GLU A 133 6.22 3.17 -13.23
C GLU A 133 5.04 3.43 -14.16
N ALA A 134 4.03 4.18 -13.71
CA ALA A 134 2.88 4.51 -14.55
C ALA A 134 2.71 6.02 -14.69
N GLU A 135 2.27 6.43 -15.88
CA GLU A 135 1.59 7.70 -16.07
C GLU A 135 0.24 7.64 -15.37
N PHE A 136 0.17 8.22 -14.16
CA PHE A 136 -0.98 8.21 -13.27
C PHE A 136 -2.31 8.61 -13.95
N SER A 137 -2.24 9.41 -15.01
CA SER A 137 -3.35 9.89 -15.82
C SER A 137 -4.17 8.79 -16.53
N LYS A 138 -3.64 7.57 -16.69
CA LYS A 138 -4.33 6.46 -17.39
C LYS A 138 -5.01 5.45 -16.47
N LEU A 139 -4.69 5.43 -15.17
CA LEU A 139 -5.22 4.45 -14.22
C LEU A 139 -6.51 4.93 -13.57
N LYS A 140 -7.56 4.09 -13.61
CA LYS A 140 -8.83 4.35 -12.94
C LYS A 140 -9.04 3.35 -11.82
N PHE A 141 -8.77 3.77 -10.59
CA PHE A 141 -9.00 2.96 -9.40
C PHE A 141 -10.46 2.95 -9.00
N GLN A 142 -10.96 1.79 -8.55
CA GLN A 142 -12.38 1.59 -8.22
C GLN A 142 -12.65 1.80 -6.72
N THR A 143 -11.62 1.67 -5.89
CA THR A 143 -11.77 1.72 -4.43
C THR A 143 -10.50 2.30 -3.81
N ASN A 144 -10.70 3.07 -2.74
CA ASN A 144 -9.67 3.69 -1.94
C ASN A 144 -9.80 3.25 -0.47
N MET A 145 -8.68 3.00 0.19
CA MET A 145 -8.59 2.71 1.62
C MET A 145 -7.57 3.65 2.25
N LYS A 146 -7.97 4.41 3.27
CA LYS A 146 -7.04 5.23 4.08
C LYS A 146 -6.54 4.42 5.26
N PHE A 147 -5.23 4.44 5.50
CA PHE A 147 -4.66 3.74 6.64
C PHE A 147 -4.93 4.51 7.93
N ASN A 148 -5.44 3.84 8.97
CA ASN A 148 -5.63 4.46 10.28
C ASN A 148 -4.37 4.27 11.13
N LEU A 149 -3.37 5.12 10.88
CA LEU A 149 -2.07 5.04 11.55
C LEU A 149 -2.13 5.48 13.03
N LYS A 150 -3.20 6.17 13.48
CA LYS A 150 -3.34 6.64 14.87
C LYS A 150 -3.79 5.53 15.84
N LYS A 151 -4.44 4.46 15.38
CA LYS A 151 -4.95 3.38 16.24
C LYS A 151 -3.88 2.48 16.89
N HIS A 152 -2.63 2.56 16.44
CA HIS A 152 -1.53 1.72 16.95
C HIS A 152 -0.71 2.37 18.08
N LYS A 153 -1.11 3.55 18.57
CA LYS A 153 -0.59 4.10 19.84
C LYS A 153 -1.29 3.43 21.03
N LYS A 154 -0.75 2.33 21.51
CA LYS A 154 -0.93 1.91 22.91
C LYS A 154 0.33 2.25 23.67
#